data_AF-A0AAW1SLW2-F1
#
_entry.id   AF-A0AAW1SLW2-F1
#
_cell.length_a   1.000
_cell.length_b   1.000
_cell.length_c   1.000
_cell.angle_alpha   90.00
_cell.angle_beta   90.00
_cell.angle_gamma   90.00
#
_symmetry.space_group_name_H-M   'P 1'
#
loop_
_entity.id
_entity.type
_entity.pdbx_description
1 polymer ?
#
loop_
_entity_poly.entity_id
_entity_poly.type
_entity_poly.pdbx_seq_one_letter_code
_entity_poly.pdbx_strand_id
1 'polypeptide(L)'
;MLAPSEPPGTMQALEVAGIDKPEQQGWWQWLTARLRGDRIGQYTRIEETEVGPTDRISSEDEARDARDRWCPEEQAGFLSTLFYTYATSLVKLGYKKTLLADDLWDMSRWDEARTISSRVHGCLETTKDPFTAPKGRLLKALWLAFGRVFIFTGGIRLLDIALQLLAPFLLEKLLVCIELNCSRKVTVGLALAMAAANMVETTLQGFYFQLGFRISLNVKTALIDVLYRKSLRVHSATKGSMGIGAIVNLQSNDAAKLWNMPPYFHGLWTAPIQIVVIMGMLVRVIGWAPALAGFVTTCALIPVTGWLGRKLGAVRRAVVKHTDARVRTTTEAILGIKAIKLYAWEGPWIDRLSGLREAELWQILRSSLLQAGATMLFLGGPILVSLASFTTFAALGFQLTAAVAFPALALFNLLRFPIMQMPNQLTNLINAGVGLTRIQNFLDADEMDPLPLEAPGGRGETAAEISNGTFFWESGWPI
;
A
#
# COMPACT_ATOMS: atom_id res chain seq x y z
N MET A 1 -74.86 3.66 -23.29
CA MET A 1 -74.34 2.86 -22.15
C MET A 1 -72.87 3.20 -22.00
N LEU A 2 -72.59 4.14 -21.11
CA LEU A 2 -71.26 4.61 -20.72
C LEU A 2 -71.22 4.48 -19.19
N ALA A 3 -70.23 3.77 -18.68
CA ALA A 3 -69.89 3.58 -17.26
C ALA A 3 -68.42 3.09 -17.22
N PRO A 4 -67.65 3.34 -16.15
CA PRO A 4 -66.49 4.23 -16.23
C PRO A 4 -65.14 3.57 -15.90
N SER A 5 -64.09 4.36 -16.11
CA SER A 5 -62.68 4.18 -15.76
C SER A 5 -62.42 3.69 -14.33
N GLU A 6 -61.60 2.65 -14.19
CA GLU A 6 -60.90 2.28 -12.95
C GLU A 6 -59.47 2.89 -12.90
N PRO A 7 -58.96 3.26 -11.71
CA PRO A 7 -57.71 3.98 -11.53
C PRO A 7 -56.47 3.05 -11.62
N PRO A 8 -55.26 3.60 -11.83
CA PRO A 8 -54.04 2.81 -11.94
C PRO A 8 -53.72 2.11 -10.61
N GLY A 9 -53.37 0.83 -10.74
CA GLY A 9 -53.05 -0.08 -9.65
C GLY A 9 -52.06 0.52 -8.66
N THR A 10 -52.45 0.42 -7.39
CA THR A 10 -51.65 0.58 -6.19
C THR A 10 -50.23 0.03 -6.36
N MET A 11 -49.23 0.88 -6.10
CA MET A 11 -47.87 0.47 -5.77
C MET A 11 -47.92 -0.71 -4.79
N GLN A 12 -47.53 -1.91 -5.24
CA GLN A 12 -47.09 -2.93 -4.31
C GLN A 12 -45.88 -2.36 -3.59
N ALA A 13 -46.03 -2.14 -2.29
CA ALA A 13 -44.93 -1.86 -1.40
C ALA A 13 -43.90 -2.96 -1.61
N LEU A 14 -42.74 -2.60 -2.18
CA LEU A 14 -41.53 -3.39 -2.07
C LEU A 14 -41.27 -3.55 -0.57
N GLU A 15 -41.57 -4.74 -0.07
CA GLU A 15 -41.18 -5.17 1.27
C GLU A 15 -39.66 -5.00 1.37
N VAL A 16 -39.24 -4.04 2.20
CA VAL A 16 -37.83 -3.82 2.55
C VAL A 16 -37.38 -5.03 3.37
N ALA A 17 -36.96 -6.10 2.69
CA ALA A 17 -36.40 -7.27 3.31
C ALA A 17 -34.97 -6.96 3.81
N GLY A 18 -34.82 -6.90 5.13
CA GLY A 18 -33.53 -6.98 5.82
C GLY A 18 -32.77 -5.66 5.94
N ILE A 19 -33.22 -4.77 6.82
CA ILE A 19 -32.29 -3.84 7.48
C ILE A 19 -31.46 -4.71 8.43
N ASP A 20 -30.20 -4.98 8.09
CA ASP A 20 -29.24 -5.56 9.03
C ASP A 20 -29.29 -4.71 10.31
N LYS A 21 -29.79 -5.30 11.40
CA LYS A 21 -29.79 -4.63 12.69
C LYS A 21 -28.34 -4.22 12.99
N PRO A 22 -28.09 -3.03 13.56
CA PRO A 22 -26.75 -2.60 13.96
C PRO A 22 -26.05 -3.57 14.93
N GLU A 23 -26.77 -4.55 15.47
CA GLU A 23 -26.29 -5.60 16.38
C GLU A 23 -25.49 -6.73 15.69
N GLN A 24 -25.53 -6.87 14.35
CA GLN A 24 -24.78 -7.92 13.63
C GLN A 24 -23.45 -7.45 13.01
N GLN A 25 -23.11 -6.16 13.12
CA GLN A 25 -21.86 -5.63 12.59
C GLN A 25 -20.72 -5.80 13.58
N GLY A 26 -19.59 -6.33 13.12
CA GLY A 26 -18.35 -6.33 13.89
C GLY A 26 -17.99 -4.91 14.33
N TRP A 27 -17.48 -4.75 15.56
CA TRP A 27 -17.07 -3.48 16.16
C TRP A 27 -16.24 -2.58 15.22
N TRP A 28 -15.47 -3.22 14.34
CA TRP A 28 -14.58 -2.57 13.40
C TRP A 28 -15.32 -1.90 12.25
N GLN A 29 -16.33 -2.57 11.72
CA GLN A 29 -17.20 -2.03 10.68
C GLN A 29 -17.97 -0.83 11.22
N TRP A 30 -18.46 -0.94 12.45
CA TRP A 30 -19.09 0.17 13.15
C TRP A 30 -18.16 1.39 13.27
N LEU A 31 -16.93 1.19 13.74
CA LEU A 31 -15.95 2.28 13.92
C LEU A 31 -15.61 2.93 12.57
N THR A 32 -15.32 2.14 11.56
CA THR A 32 -14.94 2.65 10.24
C THR A 32 -16.12 3.29 9.52
N ALA A 33 -17.35 2.78 9.63
CA ALA A 33 -18.54 3.43 9.09
C ALA A 33 -18.77 4.80 9.74
N ARG A 34 -18.59 4.88 11.08
CA ARG A 34 -18.70 6.14 11.81
C ARG A 34 -17.65 7.16 11.41
N LEU A 35 -16.39 6.73 11.27
CA LEU A 35 -15.29 7.59 10.79
C LEU A 35 -15.50 8.04 9.34
N ARG A 36 -16.07 7.17 8.49
CA ARG A 36 -16.40 7.48 7.10
C ARG A 36 -17.60 8.42 6.95
N GLY A 37 -18.44 8.54 7.99
CA GLY A 37 -19.67 9.33 7.93
C GLY A 37 -20.76 8.67 7.09
N ASP A 38 -20.64 7.38 6.80
CA ASP A 38 -21.63 6.63 6.05
C ASP A 38 -22.89 6.50 6.92
N ARG A 39 -24.08 6.83 6.38
CA ARG A 39 -25.33 6.58 7.10
C ARG A 39 -25.55 5.07 7.14
N ILE A 40 -25.55 4.53 8.36
CA ILE A 40 -25.80 3.12 8.65
C ILE A 40 -27.17 2.75 8.02
N GLY A 41 -27.17 1.91 6.99
CA GLY A 41 -28.38 1.41 6.33
C GLY A 41 -28.57 1.71 4.83
N GLN A 42 -27.63 2.38 4.14
CA GLN A 42 -27.78 2.69 2.71
C GLN A 42 -27.22 1.65 1.72
N TYR A 43 -26.67 0.54 2.19
CA TYR A 43 -26.30 -0.57 1.31
C TYR A 43 -27.50 -1.49 1.13
N THR A 44 -28.46 -1.05 0.32
CA THR A 44 -29.55 -1.92 -0.14
C THR A 44 -28.96 -3.06 -0.96
N ARG A 45 -29.45 -4.28 -0.69
CA ARG A 45 -29.33 -5.42 -1.60
C ARG A 45 -30.02 -5.02 -2.90
N ILE A 46 -29.27 -4.55 -3.88
CA ILE A 46 -29.80 -4.45 -5.25
C ILE A 46 -29.80 -5.88 -5.77
N GLU A 47 -30.99 -6.48 -5.83
CA GLU A 47 -31.19 -7.76 -6.51
C GLU A 47 -30.59 -7.65 -7.92
N GLU A 48 -29.73 -8.60 -8.26
CA GLU A 48 -29.35 -8.83 -9.64
C GLU A 48 -30.64 -9.04 -10.41
N THR A 49 -30.96 -8.10 -11.29
CA THR A 49 -32.08 -8.24 -12.20
C THR A 49 -31.71 -9.41 -13.11
N GLU A 50 -32.40 -10.55 -12.94
CA GLU A 50 -32.23 -11.74 -13.76
C GLU A 50 -32.24 -11.34 -15.24
N VAL A 51 -31.07 -11.44 -15.87
CA VAL A 51 -30.99 -11.42 -17.33
C VAL A 51 -31.67 -12.71 -17.81
N GLY A 52 -32.56 -12.57 -18.79
CA GLY A 52 -33.45 -13.62 -19.30
C GLY A 52 -32.75 -14.93 -19.72
N PRO A 53 -33.53 -16.00 -19.96
CA PRO A 53 -33.05 -17.37 -19.87
C PRO A 53 -32.21 -17.74 -21.10
N THR A 54 -30.91 -17.88 -20.91
CA THR A 54 -30.06 -18.70 -21.79
C THR A 54 -29.20 -19.63 -20.93
N ASP A 55 -29.39 -20.92 -21.16
CA ASP A 55 -28.60 -22.08 -20.71
C ASP A 55 -28.53 -22.37 -19.19
N ARG A 56 -29.62 -22.93 -18.68
CA ARG A 56 -29.68 -23.62 -17.37
C ARG A 56 -29.17 -25.06 -17.46
N ILE A 57 -27.86 -25.30 -17.58
CA ILE A 57 -27.23 -26.57 -17.17
C ILE A 57 -25.78 -26.31 -16.69
N SER A 58 -25.61 -25.55 -15.61
CA SER A 58 -24.40 -25.55 -14.75
C SER A 58 -24.55 -24.75 -13.44
N SER A 59 -25.68 -24.05 -13.24
CA SER A 59 -25.76 -22.94 -12.28
C SER A 59 -26.17 -23.31 -10.85
N GLU A 60 -26.63 -24.52 -10.54
CA GLU A 60 -27.10 -24.84 -9.18
C GLU A 60 -25.98 -25.21 -8.21
N ASP A 61 -24.90 -25.84 -8.68
CA ASP A 61 -23.73 -26.16 -7.86
C ASP A 61 -22.81 -24.93 -7.67
N GLU A 62 -22.62 -24.12 -8.71
CA GLU A 62 -21.92 -22.82 -8.60
C GLU A 62 -22.68 -21.82 -7.70
N ALA A 63 -24.01 -21.80 -7.77
CA ALA A 63 -24.84 -20.96 -6.90
C ALA A 63 -25.00 -21.51 -5.48
N ARG A 64 -24.70 -22.79 -5.23
CA ARG A 64 -24.65 -23.38 -3.88
C ARG A 64 -23.32 -23.07 -3.18
N ASP A 65 -22.20 -23.17 -3.88
CA ASP A 65 -20.88 -22.79 -3.35
C ASP A 65 -20.73 -21.27 -3.13
N ALA A 66 -21.39 -20.45 -3.95
CA ALA A 66 -21.40 -19.00 -3.79
C ALA A 66 -22.18 -18.51 -2.55
N ARG A 67 -23.05 -19.35 -1.94
CA ARG A 67 -23.89 -18.92 -0.81
C ARG A 67 -23.20 -18.97 0.56
N ASP A 68 -22.02 -19.58 0.67
CA ASP A 68 -21.34 -19.81 1.96
C ASP A 68 -19.96 -19.13 2.09
N ARG A 69 -19.51 -18.38 1.08
CA ARG A 69 -18.29 -17.58 1.14
C ARG A 69 -18.59 -16.22 1.76
N TRP A 70 -18.13 -16.01 2.99
CA TRP A 70 -18.27 -14.73 3.69
C TRP A 70 -16.94 -14.36 4.35
N CYS A 71 -16.70 -13.06 4.52
CA CYS A 71 -15.48 -12.57 5.14
C CYS A 71 -15.55 -12.68 6.68
N PRO A 72 -14.71 -13.51 7.33
CA PRO A 72 -14.76 -13.71 8.79
C PRO A 72 -14.51 -12.47 9.63
N GLU A 73 -13.85 -11.47 9.05
CA GLU A 73 -13.62 -10.18 9.68
C GLU A 73 -14.94 -9.46 10.01
N GLU A 74 -16.00 -9.67 9.22
CA GLU A 74 -17.26 -8.95 9.37
C GLU A 74 -18.00 -9.30 10.66
N GLN A 75 -17.88 -10.55 11.10
CA GLN A 75 -18.49 -11.03 12.35
C GLN A 75 -17.48 -11.10 13.50
N ALA A 76 -16.22 -10.69 13.26
CA ALA A 76 -15.19 -10.73 14.28
C ALA A 76 -15.45 -9.71 15.40
N GLY A 77 -15.42 -10.16 16.65
CA GLY A 77 -15.45 -9.29 17.82
C GLY A 77 -14.15 -8.50 18.02
N PHE A 78 -14.15 -7.55 18.98
CA PHE A 78 -13.04 -6.63 19.24
C PHE A 78 -11.68 -7.32 19.32
N LEU A 79 -11.56 -8.31 20.20
CA LEU A 79 -10.31 -9.03 20.43
C LEU A 79 -9.89 -9.87 19.21
N SER A 80 -10.86 -10.43 18.49
CA SER A 80 -10.58 -11.25 17.30
C SER A 80 -9.95 -10.41 16.19
N THR A 81 -10.48 -9.21 15.95
CA THR A 81 -9.92 -8.28 14.98
C THR A 81 -8.60 -7.68 15.45
N LEU A 82 -8.49 -7.31 16.75
CA LEU A 82 -7.27 -6.71 17.30
C LEU A 82 -6.05 -7.65 17.21
N PHE A 83 -6.26 -8.95 17.47
CA PHE A 83 -5.23 -9.98 17.42
C PHE A 83 -5.24 -10.81 16.13
N TYR A 84 -6.06 -10.42 15.13
CA TYR A 84 -6.21 -11.10 13.85
C TYR A 84 -6.56 -12.60 13.95
N THR A 85 -7.23 -13.03 15.03
CA THR A 85 -7.49 -14.45 15.27
C THR A 85 -8.51 -15.04 14.30
N TYR A 86 -9.37 -14.21 13.69
CA TYR A 86 -10.27 -14.63 12.61
C TYR A 86 -9.54 -15.24 11.40
N ALA A 87 -8.29 -14.82 11.14
CA ALA A 87 -7.47 -15.36 10.04
C ALA A 87 -6.90 -16.77 10.33
N THR A 88 -6.95 -17.22 11.59
CA THR A 88 -6.29 -18.46 12.05
C THR A 88 -6.81 -19.70 11.33
N SER A 89 -8.10 -19.74 10.97
CA SER A 89 -8.71 -20.87 10.25
C SER A 89 -8.09 -21.07 8.87
N LEU A 90 -7.88 -19.99 8.11
CA LEU A 90 -7.24 -20.03 6.80
C LEU A 90 -5.76 -20.40 6.90
N VAL A 91 -5.05 -19.87 7.91
CA VAL A 91 -3.64 -20.25 8.16
C VAL A 91 -3.52 -21.74 8.48
N LYS A 92 -4.41 -22.27 9.32
CA LYS A 92 -4.46 -23.72 9.63
C LYS A 92 -4.83 -24.56 8.41
N LEU A 93 -5.68 -24.06 7.51
CA LEU A 93 -6.01 -24.73 6.26
C LEU A 93 -4.78 -24.78 5.34
N GLY A 94 -4.08 -23.66 5.18
CA GLY A 94 -2.85 -23.55 4.38
C GLY A 94 -1.68 -24.40 4.90
N TYR A 95 -1.65 -24.71 6.20
CA TYR A 95 -0.70 -25.67 6.77
C TYR A 95 -1.01 -27.12 6.36
N LYS A 96 -2.30 -27.45 6.19
CA LYS A 96 -2.76 -28.80 5.87
C LYS A 96 -2.80 -29.08 4.37
N LYS A 97 -3.08 -28.06 3.56
CA LYS A 97 -3.14 -28.17 2.10
C LYS A 97 -2.67 -26.89 1.43
N THR A 98 -2.17 -27.02 0.21
CA THR A 98 -1.97 -25.87 -0.68
C THR A 98 -3.31 -25.20 -0.93
N LEU A 99 -3.41 -23.90 -0.65
CA LEU A 99 -4.63 -23.12 -0.84
C LEU A 99 -4.92 -22.91 -2.33
N LEU A 100 -6.18 -23.08 -2.71
CA LEU A 100 -6.72 -22.73 -4.02
C LEU A 100 -7.59 -21.47 -3.93
N ALA A 101 -7.99 -20.91 -5.07
CA ALA A 101 -8.84 -19.73 -5.12
C ALA A 101 -10.17 -19.93 -4.38
N ASP A 102 -10.74 -21.14 -4.46
CA ASP A 102 -12.00 -21.50 -3.82
C ASP A 102 -11.90 -21.62 -2.29
N ASP A 103 -10.68 -21.72 -1.74
CA ASP A 103 -10.44 -21.73 -0.29
C ASP A 103 -10.45 -20.34 0.34
N LEU A 104 -10.46 -19.30 -0.47
CA LEU A 104 -10.40 -17.92 -0.01
C LEU A 104 -11.79 -17.38 0.30
N TRP A 105 -11.84 -16.48 1.26
CA TRP A 105 -13.05 -15.75 1.58
C TRP A 105 -13.33 -14.67 0.55
N ASP A 106 -14.61 -14.36 0.38
CA ASP A 106 -15.03 -13.17 -0.35
C ASP A 106 -14.56 -11.90 0.38
N MET A 107 -14.42 -10.81 -0.38
CA MET A 107 -14.06 -9.52 0.20
C MET A 107 -15.17 -9.00 1.12
N SER A 108 -14.78 -8.19 2.09
CA SER A 108 -15.77 -7.45 2.89
C SER A 108 -16.57 -6.50 1.99
N ARG A 109 -17.88 -6.39 2.25
CA ARG A 109 -18.80 -5.52 1.49
C ARG A 109 -18.36 -4.05 1.43
N TRP A 110 -17.61 -3.63 2.46
CA TRP A 110 -17.09 -2.28 2.61
C TRP A 110 -15.85 -1.97 1.77
N ASP A 111 -15.15 -3.01 1.28
CA ASP A 111 -13.97 -2.89 0.42
C ASP A 111 -14.24 -3.40 -1.01
N GLU A 112 -15.49 -3.74 -1.32
CA GLU A 112 -15.91 -4.06 -2.69
C GLU A 112 -15.72 -2.87 -3.63
N ALA A 113 -15.34 -3.17 -4.87
CA ALA A 113 -15.14 -2.16 -5.90
C ALA A 113 -16.40 -1.31 -6.15
N ARG A 114 -17.59 -1.90 -6.06
CA ARG A 114 -18.87 -1.19 -6.23
C ARG A 114 -19.05 -0.10 -5.18
N THR A 115 -18.85 -0.45 -3.90
CA THR A 115 -18.94 0.46 -2.75
C THR A 115 -17.90 1.57 -2.80
N ILE A 116 -16.65 1.22 -3.13
CA ILE A 116 -15.55 2.19 -3.24
C ILE A 116 -15.80 3.14 -4.42
N SER A 117 -16.18 2.59 -5.57
CA SER A 117 -16.45 3.35 -6.80
C SER A 117 -17.58 4.35 -6.58
N SER A 118 -18.73 3.92 -6.08
CA SER A 118 -19.88 4.82 -5.84
C SER A 118 -19.51 6.00 -4.93
N ARG A 119 -18.72 5.74 -3.87
CA ARG A 119 -18.26 6.74 -2.92
C ARG A 119 -17.29 7.75 -3.56
N VAL A 120 -16.30 7.28 -4.30
CA VAL A 120 -15.30 8.15 -4.94
C VAL A 120 -15.91 8.95 -6.08
N HIS A 121 -16.80 8.36 -6.90
CA HIS A 121 -17.51 9.10 -7.94
C HIS A 121 -18.43 10.17 -7.36
N GLY A 122 -19.16 9.88 -6.27
CA GLY A 122 -19.93 10.92 -5.56
C GLY A 122 -19.05 12.08 -5.07
N CYS A 123 -17.83 11.78 -4.61
CA CYS A 123 -16.84 12.81 -4.24
C CYS A 123 -16.25 13.55 -5.47
N LEU A 124 -16.11 12.90 -6.63
CA LEU A 124 -15.64 13.51 -7.88
C LEU A 124 -16.69 14.46 -8.48
N GLU A 125 -17.97 14.12 -8.36
CA GLU A 125 -19.10 14.96 -8.77
C GLU A 125 -19.19 16.21 -7.88
N THR A 126 -19.14 16.07 -6.56
CA THR A 126 -19.17 17.23 -5.64
C THR A 126 -17.95 18.15 -5.75
N THR A 127 -16.87 17.69 -6.37
CA THR A 127 -15.66 18.50 -6.62
C THR A 127 -15.63 19.10 -8.03
N LYS A 128 -16.69 18.93 -8.84
CA LYS A 128 -16.89 19.71 -10.07
C LYS A 128 -17.20 21.15 -9.70
N ASP A 129 -16.30 22.05 -10.03
CA ASP A 129 -16.57 23.48 -10.04
C ASP A 129 -16.85 23.90 -11.49
N PRO A 130 -18.02 24.49 -11.80
CA PRO A 130 -18.33 24.96 -13.16
C PRO A 130 -17.39 26.07 -13.66
N PHE A 131 -16.72 26.78 -12.75
CA PHE A 131 -16.01 28.03 -13.08
C PHE A 131 -14.49 27.94 -13.00
N THR A 132 -13.93 26.82 -12.51
CA THR A 132 -12.49 26.71 -12.25
C THR A 132 -11.87 25.51 -12.95
N ALA A 133 -10.70 25.71 -13.57
CA ALA A 133 -9.95 24.65 -14.24
C ALA A 133 -9.70 23.46 -13.28
N PRO A 134 -9.77 22.20 -13.77
CA PRO A 134 -9.90 20.99 -12.96
C PRO A 134 -8.61 20.53 -12.23
N LYS A 135 -7.76 21.45 -11.77
CA LYS A 135 -6.49 21.08 -11.14
C LYS A 135 -6.71 20.48 -9.74
N GLY A 136 -6.27 19.24 -9.54
CA GLY A 136 -6.24 18.57 -8.24
C GLY A 136 -7.56 17.96 -7.78
N ARG A 137 -8.55 17.79 -8.67
CA ARG A 137 -9.88 17.22 -8.34
C ARG A 137 -9.79 15.81 -7.80
N LEU A 138 -8.94 14.96 -8.38
CA LEU A 138 -8.77 13.57 -7.95
C LEU A 138 -8.28 13.48 -6.51
N LEU A 139 -7.25 14.25 -6.14
CA LEU A 139 -6.72 14.24 -4.79
C LEU A 139 -7.76 14.73 -3.77
N LYS A 140 -8.51 15.78 -4.12
CA LYS A 140 -9.61 16.30 -3.29
C LYS A 140 -10.70 15.25 -3.09
N ALA A 141 -11.11 14.55 -4.14
CA ALA A 141 -12.12 13.49 -4.06
C ALA A 141 -11.64 12.30 -3.21
N LEU A 142 -10.39 11.85 -3.38
CA LEU A 142 -9.79 10.81 -2.55
C LEU A 142 -9.70 11.25 -1.08
N TRP A 143 -9.38 12.52 -0.82
CA TRP A 143 -9.35 13.06 0.54
C TRP A 143 -10.74 13.13 1.18
N LEU A 144 -11.77 13.54 0.44
CA LEU A 144 -13.14 13.53 0.93
C LEU A 144 -13.63 12.10 1.23
N ALA A 145 -13.27 11.14 0.39
CA ALA A 145 -13.62 9.73 0.60
C ALA A 145 -12.86 9.11 1.78
N PHE A 146 -11.53 9.22 1.84
CA PHE A 146 -10.72 8.43 2.78
C PHE A 146 -10.03 9.24 3.89
N GLY A 147 -10.04 10.57 3.80
CA GLY A 147 -9.26 11.47 4.64
C GLY A 147 -9.59 11.40 6.13
N ARG A 148 -10.85 11.14 6.52
CA ARG A 148 -11.23 11.02 7.94
C ARG A 148 -10.59 9.80 8.61
N VAL A 149 -10.65 8.64 7.95
CA VAL A 149 -10.00 7.40 8.43
C VAL A 149 -8.48 7.59 8.44
N PHE A 150 -7.95 8.29 7.44
CA PHE A 150 -6.53 8.62 7.34
C PHE A 150 -6.04 9.58 8.44
N ILE A 151 -6.83 10.58 8.85
CA ILE A 151 -6.47 11.45 9.99
C ILE A 151 -6.48 10.63 11.29
N PHE A 152 -7.46 9.74 11.45
CA PHE A 152 -7.55 8.84 12.60
C PHE A 152 -6.31 7.93 12.71
N THR A 153 -5.78 7.39 11.59
CA THR A 153 -4.51 6.65 11.61
C THR A 153 -3.33 7.48 12.07
N GLY A 154 -3.34 8.79 11.81
CA GLY A 154 -2.34 9.72 12.32
C GLY A 154 -2.36 9.86 13.84
N GLY A 155 -3.55 9.87 14.44
CA GLY A 155 -3.71 9.86 15.90
C GLY A 155 -3.18 8.57 16.54
N ILE A 156 -3.49 7.42 15.94
CA ILE A 156 -2.94 6.12 16.38
C ILE A 156 -1.41 6.14 16.29
N ARG A 157 -0.86 6.65 15.19
CA ARG A 157 0.60 6.74 15.00
C ARG A 157 1.28 7.62 16.04
N LEU A 158 0.65 8.70 16.49
CA LEU A 158 1.20 9.53 17.57
C LEU A 158 1.22 8.80 18.91
N LEU A 159 0.13 8.08 19.23
CA LEU A 159 0.05 7.29 20.46
C LEU A 159 1.08 6.16 20.48
N ASP A 160 1.21 5.46 19.36
CA ASP A 160 2.24 4.46 19.10
C ASP A 160 3.65 5.02 19.37
N ILE A 161 4.00 6.15 18.76
CA ILE A 161 5.30 6.81 18.98
C ILE A 161 5.48 7.21 20.45
N ALA A 162 4.44 7.73 21.12
CA ALA A 162 4.54 8.10 22.53
C ALA A 162 4.85 6.88 23.43
N LEU A 163 4.23 5.73 23.17
CA LEU A 163 4.49 4.49 23.90
C LEU A 163 5.87 3.90 23.58
N GLN A 164 6.29 3.98 22.31
CA GLN A 164 7.63 3.56 21.88
C GLN A 164 8.72 4.35 22.62
N LEU A 165 8.50 5.65 22.84
CA LEU A 165 9.41 6.52 23.58
C LEU A 165 9.31 6.34 25.11
N LEU A 166 8.18 5.86 25.62
CA LEU A 166 8.01 5.54 27.04
C LEU A 166 8.87 4.34 27.46
N ALA A 167 9.06 3.35 26.58
CA ALA A 167 9.80 2.13 26.91
C ALA A 167 11.27 2.38 27.36
N PRO A 168 12.11 3.16 26.65
CA PRO A 168 13.46 3.51 27.14
C PRO A 168 13.46 4.25 28.47
N PHE A 169 12.46 5.09 28.74
CA PHE A 169 12.34 5.80 30.02
C PHE A 169 12.01 4.84 31.17
N LEU A 170 11.10 3.89 30.95
CA LEU A 170 10.80 2.85 31.95
C LEU A 170 12.01 1.94 32.19
N LEU A 171 12.79 1.64 31.14
CA LEU A 171 14.03 0.89 31.26
C LEU A 171 15.06 1.61 32.13
N GLU A 172 15.27 2.92 31.92
CA GLU A 172 16.13 3.74 32.78
C GLU A 172 15.69 3.67 34.24
N LYS A 173 14.41 3.93 34.52
CA LYS A 173 13.88 3.91 35.90
C LYS A 173 14.00 2.54 36.55
N LEU A 174 13.79 1.47 35.79
CA LEU A 174 13.97 0.10 36.26
C LEU A 174 15.43 -0.15 36.66
N LEU A 175 16.38 0.24 35.81
CA LEU A 175 17.81 0.04 36.07
C LEU A 175 18.29 0.87 37.27
N VAL A 176 17.88 2.15 37.37
CA VAL A 176 18.17 2.98 38.55
C VAL A 176 17.61 2.35 39.82
N CYS A 177 16.41 1.77 39.78
CA CYS A 177 15.83 1.12 40.96
C CYS A 177 16.60 -0.13 41.39
N ILE A 178 17.14 -0.88 40.43
CA ILE A 178 17.98 -2.05 40.70
C ILE A 178 19.30 -1.60 41.32
N GLU A 179 19.95 -0.57 40.76
CA GLU A 179 21.20 -0.01 41.29
C GLU A 179 21.03 0.53 42.73
N LEU A 180 19.89 1.16 43.03
CA LEU A 180 19.58 1.73 44.35
C LEU A 180 18.90 0.76 45.32
N ASN A 181 18.76 -0.53 44.97
CA ASN A 181 18.08 -1.55 45.79
C ASN A 181 16.67 -1.13 46.27
N CYS A 182 15.86 -0.60 45.35
CA CYS A 182 14.45 -0.28 45.61
C CYS A 182 13.64 -1.48 46.14
N SER A 183 12.48 -1.18 46.73
CA SER A 183 11.48 -2.19 47.09
C SER A 183 11.10 -3.08 45.90
N ARG A 184 11.05 -4.40 46.13
CA ARG A 184 10.64 -5.42 45.15
C ARG A 184 9.34 -5.06 44.42
N LYS A 185 8.37 -4.47 45.12
CA LYS A 185 7.08 -4.08 44.53
C LYS A 185 7.24 -3.02 43.44
N VAL A 186 8.13 -2.05 43.65
CA VAL A 186 8.39 -0.97 42.68
C VAL A 186 9.12 -1.51 41.46
N THR A 187 10.16 -2.33 41.67
CA THR A 187 10.94 -2.94 40.57
C THR A 187 10.07 -3.83 39.69
N VAL A 188 9.24 -4.70 40.30
CA VAL A 188 8.31 -5.55 39.55
C VAL A 188 7.23 -4.70 38.86
N GLY A 189 6.72 -3.65 39.51
CA GLY A 189 5.76 -2.72 38.92
C GLY A 189 6.30 -2.02 37.67
N LEU A 190 7.54 -1.54 37.70
CA LEU A 190 8.22 -0.93 36.55
C LEU A 190 8.44 -1.95 35.41
N ALA A 191 8.85 -3.17 35.74
CA ALA A 191 9.02 -4.23 34.75
C ALA A 191 7.69 -4.61 34.05
N LEU A 192 6.60 -4.75 34.83
CA LEU A 192 5.27 -5.02 34.29
C LEU A 192 4.72 -3.84 33.47
N ALA A 193 4.95 -2.60 33.92
CA ALA A 193 4.58 -1.41 33.17
C ALA A 193 5.33 -1.32 31.83
N MET A 194 6.62 -1.66 31.82
CA MET A 194 7.42 -1.70 30.60
C MET A 194 6.92 -2.80 29.65
N ALA A 195 6.60 -3.99 30.15
CA ALA A 195 6.03 -5.06 29.35
C ALA A 195 4.66 -4.68 28.75
N ALA A 196 3.79 -4.08 29.57
CA ALA A 196 2.48 -3.62 29.12
C ALA A 196 2.60 -2.51 28.07
N ALA A 197 3.49 -1.52 28.27
CA ALA A 197 3.72 -0.45 27.31
C ALA A 197 4.17 -0.99 25.94
N ASN A 198 5.12 -1.93 25.91
CA ASN A 198 5.55 -2.56 24.66
C ASN A 198 4.45 -3.39 23.99
N MET A 199 3.63 -4.11 24.76
CA MET A 199 2.53 -4.91 24.20
C MET A 199 1.46 -4.03 23.53
N VAL A 200 1.11 -2.92 24.18
CA VAL A 200 0.15 -1.95 23.63
C VAL A 200 0.73 -1.24 22.41
N GLU A 201 2.01 -0.82 22.47
CA GLU A 201 2.72 -0.23 21.34
C GLU A 201 2.70 -1.15 20.12
N THR A 202 3.11 -2.41 20.28
CA THR A 202 3.17 -3.37 19.16
C THR A 202 1.79 -3.63 18.56
N THR A 203 0.75 -3.66 19.40
CA THR A 203 -0.63 -3.83 18.95
C THR A 203 -1.13 -2.60 18.18
N LEU A 204 -0.86 -1.39 18.67
CA LEU A 204 -1.19 -0.13 17.98
C LEU A 204 -0.42 0.00 16.66
N GLN A 205 0.85 -0.39 16.63
CA GLN A 205 1.66 -0.39 15.42
C GLN A 205 1.06 -1.34 14.37
N GLY A 206 0.69 -2.57 14.76
CA GLY A 206 0.02 -3.52 13.88
C GLY A 206 -1.30 -2.97 13.33
N PHE A 207 -2.12 -2.39 14.20
CA PHE A 207 -3.40 -1.79 13.83
C PHE A 207 -3.25 -0.58 12.90
N TYR A 208 -2.25 0.28 13.14
CA TYR A 208 -1.88 1.38 12.27
C TYR A 208 -1.55 0.90 10.85
N PHE A 209 -0.70 -0.13 10.72
CA PHE A 209 -0.34 -0.66 9.40
C PHE A 209 -1.52 -1.31 8.70
N GLN A 210 -2.36 -2.07 9.41
CA GLN A 210 -3.54 -2.70 8.81
C GLN A 210 -4.49 -1.66 8.22
N LEU A 211 -4.78 -0.59 8.97
CA LEU A 211 -5.57 0.52 8.47
C LEU A 211 -4.95 1.21 7.27
N GLY A 212 -3.63 1.48 7.34
CA GLY A 212 -2.90 2.09 6.24
C GLY A 212 -2.96 1.25 4.97
N PHE A 213 -2.77 -0.06 5.07
CA PHE A 213 -2.83 -0.99 3.93
C PHE A 213 -4.26 -1.14 3.39
N ARG A 214 -5.29 -1.10 4.24
CA ARG A 214 -6.68 -1.09 3.76
C ARG A 214 -7.03 0.19 3.01
N ILE A 215 -6.62 1.36 3.51
CA ILE A 215 -6.78 2.62 2.78
C ILE A 215 -6.02 2.56 1.44
N SER A 216 -4.81 2.00 1.44
CA SER A 216 -4.02 1.76 0.23
C SER A 216 -4.79 0.94 -0.80
N LEU A 217 -5.35 -0.20 -0.42
CA LEU A 217 -6.16 -1.04 -1.31
C LEU A 217 -7.42 -0.32 -1.80
N ASN A 218 -8.09 0.44 -0.94
CA ASN A 218 -9.29 1.18 -1.33
C ASN A 218 -8.96 2.31 -2.33
N VAL A 219 -7.84 3.02 -2.13
CA VAL A 219 -7.33 4.01 -3.10
C VAL A 219 -6.92 3.33 -4.41
N LYS A 220 -6.30 2.14 -4.36
CA LYS A 220 -5.96 1.35 -5.55
C LYS A 220 -7.21 1.02 -6.36
N THR A 221 -8.22 0.44 -5.73
CA THR A 221 -9.49 0.07 -6.38
C THR A 221 -10.17 1.29 -7.00
N ALA A 222 -10.23 2.42 -6.27
CA ALA A 222 -10.78 3.66 -6.77
C ALA A 222 -10.03 4.19 -8.01
N LEU A 223 -8.69 4.21 -7.97
CA LEU A 223 -7.88 4.71 -9.08
C LEU A 223 -8.00 3.84 -10.32
N ILE A 224 -8.03 2.51 -10.15
CA ILE A 224 -8.25 1.57 -11.27
C ILE A 224 -9.63 1.82 -11.89
N ASP A 225 -10.70 1.91 -11.09
CA ASP A 225 -12.05 2.14 -11.60
C ASP A 225 -12.19 3.47 -12.33
N VAL A 226 -11.68 4.57 -11.75
CA VAL A 226 -11.73 5.91 -12.35
C VAL A 226 -10.96 5.96 -13.67
N LEU A 227 -9.74 5.40 -13.71
CA LEU A 227 -8.95 5.32 -14.94
C LEU A 227 -9.62 4.45 -16.00
N TYR A 228 -10.17 3.30 -15.60
CA TYR A 228 -10.86 2.39 -16.50
C TYR A 228 -12.09 3.04 -17.14
N ARG A 229 -12.97 3.63 -16.34
CA ARG A 229 -14.16 4.34 -16.84
C ARG A 229 -13.80 5.52 -17.74
N LYS A 230 -12.76 6.28 -17.40
CA LYS A 230 -12.28 7.37 -18.26
C LYS A 230 -11.79 6.83 -19.61
N SER A 231 -11.06 5.72 -19.63
CA SER A 231 -10.53 5.12 -20.87
C SER A 231 -11.61 4.62 -21.84
N LEU A 232 -12.82 4.38 -21.34
CA LEU A 232 -13.98 3.99 -22.15
C LEU A 232 -14.71 5.19 -22.78
N ARG A 233 -14.49 6.40 -22.24
CA ARG A 233 -15.19 7.62 -22.68
C ARG A 233 -14.29 8.61 -23.40
N VAL A 234 -12.97 8.51 -23.23
CA VAL A 234 -12.02 9.45 -23.83
C VAL A 234 -12.12 9.42 -25.36
N HIS A 235 -11.95 10.59 -26.00
CA HIS A 235 -12.04 10.73 -27.45
C HIS A 235 -11.02 9.85 -28.19
N SER A 236 -11.37 9.38 -29.39
CA SER A 236 -10.53 8.49 -30.20
C SER A 236 -9.17 9.12 -30.57
N ALA A 237 -9.13 10.42 -30.86
CA ALA A 237 -7.90 11.19 -31.10
C ALA A 237 -6.95 11.19 -29.89
N THR A 238 -7.48 11.40 -28.69
CA THR A 238 -6.71 11.33 -27.43
C THR A 238 -6.19 9.91 -27.18
N LYS A 239 -7.03 8.90 -27.45
CA LYS A 239 -6.64 7.49 -27.31
C LYS A 239 -5.56 7.09 -28.33
N GLY A 240 -5.64 7.61 -29.55
CA GLY A 240 -4.65 7.40 -30.61
C GLY A 240 -3.31 8.06 -30.31
N SER A 241 -3.31 9.30 -29.81
CA SER A 241 -2.09 10.05 -29.48
C SER A 241 -1.37 9.52 -28.23
N MET A 242 -2.09 9.12 -27.18
CA MET A 242 -1.48 8.54 -25.98
C MET A 242 -1.06 7.07 -26.17
N GLY A 243 -1.85 6.31 -26.93
CA GLY A 243 -1.70 4.87 -27.06
C GLY A 243 -2.11 4.08 -25.81
N ILE A 244 -2.51 2.83 -26.00
CA ILE A 244 -2.97 1.94 -24.91
C ILE A 244 -1.88 1.73 -23.86
N GLY A 245 -0.61 1.64 -24.28
CA GLY A 245 0.52 1.46 -23.37
C GLY A 245 0.69 2.59 -22.35
N ALA A 246 0.39 3.84 -22.73
CA ALA A 246 0.46 4.97 -21.80
C ALA A 246 -0.63 4.89 -20.72
N ILE A 247 -1.85 4.47 -21.09
CA ILE A 247 -2.96 4.27 -20.14
C ILE A 247 -2.63 3.15 -19.16
N VAL A 248 -2.09 2.04 -19.65
CA VAL A 248 -1.64 0.92 -18.80
C VAL A 248 -0.51 1.37 -17.87
N ASN A 249 0.41 2.23 -18.33
CA ASN A 249 1.46 2.79 -17.48
C ASN A 249 0.91 3.78 -16.42
N LEU A 250 -0.11 4.59 -16.76
CA LEU A 250 -0.80 5.44 -15.77
C LEU A 250 -1.38 4.59 -14.64
N GLN A 251 -2.01 3.46 -14.98
CA GLN A 251 -2.58 2.54 -14.00
C GLN A 251 -1.48 1.80 -13.22
N SER A 252 -0.56 1.11 -13.89
CA SER A 252 0.38 0.18 -13.26
C SER A 252 1.56 0.84 -12.54
N ASN A 253 1.97 2.04 -12.96
CA ASN A 253 3.14 2.73 -12.41
C ASN A 253 2.77 4.01 -11.67
N ASP A 254 1.97 4.88 -12.29
CA ASP A 254 1.67 6.19 -11.69
C ASP A 254 0.67 6.10 -10.55
N ALA A 255 -0.45 5.43 -10.76
CA ALA A 255 -1.42 5.22 -9.71
C ALA A 255 -0.83 4.35 -8.58
N ALA A 256 0.08 3.44 -8.91
CA ALA A 256 0.83 2.65 -7.93
C ALA A 256 1.61 3.45 -6.91
N LYS A 257 2.20 4.57 -7.33
CA LYS A 257 2.89 5.46 -6.40
C LYS A 257 1.93 6.10 -5.41
N LEU A 258 0.70 6.44 -5.83
CA LEU A 258 -0.29 7.02 -4.93
C LEU A 258 -0.82 6.01 -3.92
N TRP A 259 -1.27 4.82 -4.36
CA TRP A 259 -1.87 3.89 -3.42
C TRP A 259 -0.84 3.25 -2.49
N ASN A 260 0.45 3.24 -2.80
CA ASN A 260 1.48 2.78 -1.86
C ASN A 260 1.81 3.80 -0.75
N MET A 261 1.32 5.04 -0.81
CA MET A 261 1.64 6.09 0.19
C MET A 261 0.97 5.92 1.57
N PRO A 262 -0.33 5.60 1.69
CA PRO A 262 -1.05 5.73 2.96
C PRO A 262 -0.40 5.04 4.17
N PRO A 263 0.14 3.80 4.09
CA PRO A 263 0.79 3.14 5.22
C PRO A 263 2.06 3.84 5.71
N TYR A 264 2.68 4.70 4.89
CA TYR A 264 3.99 5.30 5.17
C TYR A 264 3.95 6.82 5.29
N PHE A 265 2.87 7.46 4.81
CA PHE A 265 2.77 8.91 4.75
C PHE A 265 2.93 9.58 6.11
N HIS A 266 2.35 9.02 7.18
CA HIS A 266 2.50 9.63 8.51
C HIS A 266 3.96 9.65 8.98
N GLY A 267 4.81 8.76 8.48
CA GLY A 267 6.24 8.78 8.73
C GLY A 267 6.92 10.09 8.30
N LEU A 268 6.41 10.80 7.30
CA LEU A 268 7.03 12.05 6.80
C LEU A 268 7.04 13.16 7.84
N TRP A 269 5.93 13.34 8.57
CA TRP A 269 5.79 14.41 9.56
C TRP A 269 6.09 13.91 10.98
N THR A 270 5.91 12.61 11.26
CA THR A 270 6.27 12.05 12.57
C THR A 270 7.77 11.81 12.72
N ALA A 271 8.51 11.52 11.64
CA ALA A 271 9.96 11.29 11.73
C ALA A 271 10.72 12.51 12.28
N PRO A 272 10.50 13.76 11.81
CA PRO A 272 11.11 14.95 12.42
C PRO A 272 10.80 15.10 13.91
N ILE A 273 9.53 14.90 14.30
CA ILE A 273 9.10 14.98 15.70
C ILE A 273 9.80 13.91 16.53
N GLN A 274 9.82 12.67 16.04
CA GLN A 274 10.48 11.55 16.68
C GLN A 274 11.98 11.78 16.86
N ILE A 275 12.67 12.30 15.83
CA ILE A 275 14.09 12.67 15.90
C ILE A 275 14.32 13.70 17.00
N VAL A 276 13.54 14.79 17.03
CA VAL A 276 13.68 15.86 18.02
C VAL A 276 13.46 15.33 19.45
N VAL A 277 12.42 14.53 19.67
CA VAL A 277 12.12 13.99 21.00
C VAL A 277 13.20 13.00 21.45
N ILE A 278 13.63 12.08 20.58
CA ILE A 278 14.72 11.14 20.89
C ILE A 278 16.01 11.89 21.21
N MET A 279 16.34 12.92 20.43
CA MET A 279 17.52 13.75 20.72
C MET A 279 17.41 14.47 22.06
N GLY A 280 16.24 15.02 22.40
CA GLY A 280 16.00 15.60 23.73
C GLY A 280 16.17 14.58 24.86
N MET A 281 15.68 13.36 24.67
CA MET A 281 15.86 12.27 25.65
C MET A 281 17.34 11.84 25.77
N LEU A 282 18.07 11.74 24.66
CA LEU A 282 19.51 11.46 24.67
C LEU A 282 20.29 12.56 25.41
N VAL A 283 20.01 13.83 25.12
CA VAL A 283 20.64 14.97 25.82
C VAL A 283 20.39 14.89 27.33
N ARG A 284 19.21 14.44 27.76
CA ARG A 284 18.91 14.24 29.18
C ARG A 284 19.72 13.10 29.81
N VAL A 285 19.95 12.00 29.09
CA VAL A 285 20.58 10.79 29.63
C VAL A 285 22.12 10.86 29.60
N ILE A 286 22.69 11.32 28.49
CA ILE A 286 24.15 11.31 28.23
C ILE A 286 24.73 12.72 28.01
N GLY A 287 23.93 13.78 28.11
CA GLY A 287 24.38 15.14 27.82
C GLY A 287 24.43 15.45 26.33
N TRP A 288 24.57 16.73 26.00
CA TRP A 288 24.44 17.21 24.62
C TRP A 288 25.60 16.80 23.71
N ALA A 289 26.85 16.83 24.19
CA ALA A 289 28.02 16.54 23.37
C ALA A 289 28.09 15.06 22.95
N PRO A 290 27.92 14.07 23.85
CA PRO A 290 27.83 12.65 23.49
C PRO A 290 26.64 12.33 22.58
N ALA A 291 25.47 12.91 22.85
CA ALA A 291 24.29 12.75 22.00
C ALA A 291 24.55 13.26 20.58
N LEU A 292 25.20 14.43 20.44
CA LEU A 292 25.56 15.00 19.16
C LEU A 292 26.59 14.14 18.42
N ALA A 293 27.59 13.60 19.11
CA ALA A 293 28.58 12.71 18.51
C ALA A 293 27.93 11.45 17.90
N GLY A 294 26.99 10.83 18.62
CA GLY A 294 26.20 9.69 18.12
C GLY A 294 25.29 10.07 16.94
N PHE A 295 24.63 11.23 17.00
CA PHE A 295 23.78 11.74 15.92
C PHE A 295 24.58 12.00 14.64
N VAL A 296 25.71 12.72 14.74
CA VAL A 296 26.60 13.01 13.60
C VAL A 296 27.12 11.71 12.99
N THR A 297 27.49 10.74 13.82
CA THR A 297 27.91 9.41 13.33
C THR A 297 26.79 8.72 12.56
N THR A 298 25.56 8.74 13.08
CA THR A 298 24.38 8.20 12.40
C THR A 298 24.15 8.87 11.05
N CYS A 299 24.20 10.21 11.00
CA CYS A 299 24.06 10.98 9.77
C CYS A 299 25.18 10.68 8.76
N ALA A 300 26.43 10.51 9.22
CA ALA A 300 27.58 10.18 8.39
C ALA A 300 27.49 8.76 7.78
N LEU A 301 26.81 7.82 8.43
CA LEU A 301 26.58 6.47 7.88
C LEU A 301 25.61 6.46 6.68
N ILE A 302 24.72 7.45 6.56
CA ILE A 302 23.75 7.54 5.46
C ILE A 302 24.45 7.69 4.08
N PRO A 303 25.34 8.67 3.84
CA PRO A 303 26.00 8.78 2.54
C PRO A 303 26.90 7.58 2.25
N VAL A 304 27.50 6.94 3.27
CA VAL A 304 28.31 5.72 3.10
C VAL A 304 27.44 4.55 2.62
N THR A 305 26.30 4.32 3.28
CA THR A 305 25.33 3.29 2.87
C THR A 305 24.76 3.57 1.47
N GLY A 306 24.45 4.84 1.17
CA GLY A 306 24.01 5.26 -0.16
C GLY A 306 25.06 5.08 -1.26
N TRP A 307 26.33 5.40 -0.99
CA TRP A 307 27.44 5.15 -1.91
C TRP A 307 27.62 3.66 -2.19
N LEU A 308 27.60 2.84 -1.14
CA LEU A 308 27.73 1.39 -1.25
C LEU A 308 26.55 0.78 -2.01
N GLY A 309 25.33 1.25 -1.76
CA GLY A 309 24.12 0.87 -2.51
C GLY A 309 24.23 1.17 -4.00
N ARG A 310 24.76 2.36 -4.38
CA ARG A 310 25.01 2.70 -5.80
C ARG A 310 26.03 1.77 -6.45
N LYS A 311 27.12 1.43 -5.76
CA LYS A 311 28.12 0.47 -6.24
C LYS A 311 27.53 -0.93 -6.40
N LEU A 312 26.77 -1.42 -5.41
CA LEU A 312 26.08 -2.69 -5.46
C LEU A 312 25.10 -2.76 -6.64
N GLY A 313 24.32 -1.70 -6.86
CA GLY A 313 23.42 -1.60 -8.01
C GLY A 313 24.13 -1.66 -9.36
N ALA A 314 25.30 -1.02 -9.48
CA ALA A 314 26.11 -1.10 -10.69
C ALA A 314 26.64 -2.52 -10.98
N VAL A 315 27.14 -3.22 -9.94
CA VAL A 315 27.61 -4.61 -10.10
C VAL A 315 26.44 -5.56 -10.39
N ARG A 316 25.28 -5.39 -9.75
CA ARG A 316 24.08 -6.19 -10.04
C ARG A 316 23.63 -6.06 -11.50
N ARG A 317 23.70 -4.85 -12.08
CA ARG A 317 23.44 -4.67 -13.52
C ARG A 317 24.45 -5.42 -14.39
N ALA A 318 25.72 -5.44 -13.99
CA ALA A 318 26.74 -6.22 -14.69
C ALA A 318 26.46 -7.73 -14.60
N VAL A 319 26.06 -8.24 -13.42
CA VAL A 319 25.64 -9.64 -13.24
C VAL A 319 24.54 -9.99 -14.24
N VAL A 320 23.45 -9.21 -14.28
CA VAL A 320 22.32 -9.44 -15.22
C VAL A 320 22.80 -9.48 -16.67
N LYS A 321 23.66 -8.53 -17.08
CA LYS A 321 24.22 -8.51 -18.45
C LYS A 321 24.98 -9.81 -18.80
N HIS A 322 25.79 -10.35 -17.88
CA HIS A 322 26.50 -11.61 -18.10
C HIS A 322 25.57 -12.83 -18.06
N THR A 323 24.59 -12.83 -17.16
CA THR A 323 23.56 -13.85 -17.09
C THR A 323 22.77 -13.92 -18.40
N ASP A 324 22.34 -12.78 -18.95
CA ASP A 324 21.60 -12.71 -20.22
C ASP A 324 22.41 -13.29 -21.38
N ALA A 325 23.70 -12.95 -21.47
CA ALA A 325 24.59 -13.49 -22.50
C ALA A 325 24.75 -15.02 -22.38
N ARG A 326 24.89 -15.53 -21.14
CA ARG A 326 24.97 -16.97 -20.88
C ARG A 326 23.67 -17.67 -21.26
N VAL A 327 22.53 -17.18 -20.77
CA VAL A 327 21.20 -17.75 -21.05
C VAL A 327 20.93 -17.78 -22.55
N ARG A 328 21.18 -16.67 -23.26
CA ARG A 328 21.07 -16.62 -24.72
C ARG A 328 21.91 -17.70 -25.40
N THR A 329 23.19 -17.82 -25.03
CA THR A 329 24.09 -18.82 -25.62
C THR A 329 23.64 -20.25 -25.30
N THR A 330 23.13 -20.49 -24.08
CA THR A 330 22.55 -21.79 -23.70
C THR A 330 21.32 -22.10 -24.54
N THR A 331 20.43 -21.12 -24.79
CA THR A 331 19.27 -21.29 -25.66
C THR A 331 19.69 -21.62 -27.10
N GLU A 332 20.67 -20.92 -27.67
CA GLU A 332 21.23 -21.22 -29.00
C GLU A 332 21.77 -22.66 -29.07
N ALA A 333 22.47 -23.13 -28.04
CA ALA A 333 22.99 -24.50 -27.97
C ALA A 333 21.88 -25.56 -27.90
N ILE A 334 20.83 -25.32 -27.12
CA ILE A 334 19.68 -26.24 -27.00
C ILE A 334 18.92 -26.34 -28.32
N LEU A 335 18.65 -25.19 -28.96
CA LEU A 335 17.97 -25.16 -30.27
C LEU A 335 18.81 -25.86 -31.35
N GLY A 336 20.14 -25.74 -31.28
CA GLY A 336 21.09 -26.36 -32.21
C GLY A 336 21.59 -27.76 -31.83
N ILE A 337 21.02 -28.41 -30.80
CA ILE A 337 21.66 -29.57 -30.16
C ILE A 337 21.95 -30.75 -31.10
N LYS A 338 21.08 -30.99 -32.09
CA LYS A 338 21.25 -32.06 -33.06
C LYS A 338 22.51 -31.88 -33.91
N ALA A 339 22.77 -30.65 -34.37
CA ALA A 339 23.97 -30.33 -35.15
C ALA A 339 25.24 -30.43 -34.29
N ILE A 340 25.18 -29.91 -33.06
CA ILE A 340 26.30 -29.98 -32.10
C ILE A 340 26.70 -31.44 -31.85
N LYS A 341 25.71 -32.33 -31.65
CA LYS A 341 25.93 -33.78 -31.46
C LYS A 341 26.47 -34.47 -32.71
N LEU A 342 25.92 -34.14 -33.89
CA LEU A 342 26.32 -34.76 -35.16
C LEU A 342 27.78 -34.44 -35.53
N TYR A 343 28.24 -33.22 -35.22
CA TYR A 343 29.61 -32.76 -35.50
C TYR A 343 30.57 -32.92 -34.32
N ALA A 344 30.13 -33.52 -33.21
CA ALA A 344 30.90 -33.66 -31.98
C ALA A 344 31.50 -32.32 -31.45
N TRP A 345 30.71 -31.25 -31.52
CA TRP A 345 31.11 -29.89 -31.10
C TRP A 345 30.85 -29.61 -29.61
N GLU A 346 30.60 -30.62 -28.77
CA GLU A 346 30.28 -30.39 -27.36
C GLU A 346 31.39 -29.66 -26.61
N GLY A 347 32.65 -30.03 -26.83
CA GLY A 347 33.81 -29.40 -26.17
C GLY A 347 33.86 -27.88 -26.40
N PRO A 348 33.94 -27.40 -27.65
CA PRO A 348 33.95 -25.96 -27.94
C PRO A 348 32.76 -25.19 -27.37
N TRP A 349 31.56 -25.78 -27.35
CA TRP A 349 30.37 -25.16 -26.75
C TRP A 349 30.44 -25.11 -25.22
N ILE A 350 30.96 -26.16 -24.58
CA ILE A 350 31.22 -26.19 -23.14
C ILE A 350 32.24 -25.10 -22.77
N ASP A 351 33.32 -24.96 -23.52
CA ASP A 351 34.35 -23.94 -23.26
C ASP A 351 33.78 -22.53 -23.38
N ARG A 352 32.99 -22.27 -24.44
CA ARG A 352 32.30 -20.98 -24.64
C ARG A 352 31.35 -20.65 -23.48
N LEU A 353 30.55 -21.61 -23.05
CA LEU A 353 29.62 -21.42 -21.92
C LEU A 353 30.36 -21.25 -20.59
N SER A 354 31.46 -21.97 -20.40
CA SER A 354 32.30 -21.89 -19.20
C SER A 354 32.95 -20.52 -19.08
N GLY A 355 33.48 -19.95 -20.17
CA GLY A 355 34.02 -18.59 -20.18
C GLY A 355 32.98 -17.52 -19.82
N LEU A 356 31.74 -17.65 -20.33
CA LEU A 356 30.64 -16.77 -19.93
C LEU A 356 30.30 -16.93 -18.45
N ARG A 357 30.32 -18.17 -17.94
CA ARG A 357 30.05 -18.49 -16.55
C ARG A 357 31.12 -17.93 -15.61
N GLU A 358 32.41 -18.01 -15.96
CA GLU A 358 33.49 -17.43 -15.16
C GLU A 358 33.35 -15.90 -15.03
N ALA A 359 33.07 -15.22 -16.14
CA ALA A 359 32.82 -13.78 -16.12
C ALA A 359 31.60 -13.41 -15.27
N GLU A 360 30.51 -14.19 -15.36
CA GLU A 360 29.33 -14.05 -14.52
C GLU A 360 29.67 -14.26 -13.03
N LEU A 361 30.38 -15.35 -12.70
CA LEU A 361 30.78 -15.71 -11.33
C LEU A 361 31.64 -14.62 -10.69
N TRP A 362 32.53 -13.98 -11.45
CA TRP A 362 33.32 -12.86 -10.93
C TRP A 362 32.43 -11.67 -10.52
N GLN A 363 31.42 -11.33 -11.34
CA GLN A 363 30.48 -10.26 -10.96
C GLN A 363 29.58 -10.67 -9.79
N ILE A 364 29.17 -11.95 -9.73
CA ILE A 364 28.43 -12.49 -8.59
C ILE A 364 29.26 -12.36 -7.32
N LEU A 365 30.53 -12.78 -7.33
CA LEU A 365 31.43 -12.65 -6.19
C LEU A 365 31.57 -11.19 -5.75
N ARG A 366 31.80 -10.26 -6.68
CA ARG A 366 31.86 -8.81 -6.38
C ARG A 366 30.56 -8.30 -5.77
N SER A 367 29.40 -8.73 -6.29
CA SER A 367 28.10 -8.38 -5.72
C SER A 367 27.95 -8.91 -4.30
N SER A 368 28.34 -10.17 -4.06
CA SER A 368 28.29 -10.80 -2.73
C SER A 368 29.21 -10.11 -1.72
N LEU A 369 30.43 -9.73 -2.12
CA LEU A 369 31.36 -8.99 -1.25
C LEU A 369 30.84 -7.59 -0.92
N LEU A 370 30.29 -6.87 -1.89
CA LEU A 370 29.66 -5.57 -1.65
C LEU A 370 28.42 -5.68 -0.76
N GLN A 371 27.61 -6.73 -0.95
CA GLN A 371 26.46 -7.01 -0.11
C GLN A 371 26.89 -7.37 1.32
N ALA A 372 27.94 -8.16 1.50
CA ALA A 372 28.51 -8.46 2.81
C ALA A 372 28.96 -7.16 3.51
N GLY A 373 29.68 -6.29 2.80
CA GLY A 373 30.06 -4.97 3.32
C GLY A 373 28.84 -4.10 3.70
N ALA A 374 27.77 -4.15 2.91
CA ALA A 374 26.54 -3.40 3.21
C ALA A 374 25.84 -3.93 4.45
N THR A 375 25.77 -5.26 4.60
CA THR A 375 25.25 -5.92 5.79
C THR A 375 26.10 -5.62 7.02
N MET A 376 27.44 -5.65 6.89
CA MET A 376 28.36 -5.28 7.98
C MET A 376 28.15 -3.84 8.44
N LEU A 377 28.02 -2.89 7.51
CA LEU A 377 27.74 -1.50 7.85
C LEU A 377 26.36 -1.34 8.51
N PHE A 378 25.37 -2.11 8.05
CA PHE A 378 24.03 -2.11 8.62
C PHE A 378 23.99 -2.70 10.04
N LEU A 379 24.67 -3.82 10.30
CA LEU A 379 24.69 -4.45 11.62
C LEU A 379 25.67 -3.77 12.59
N GLY A 380 26.79 -3.27 12.07
CA GLY A 380 27.84 -2.59 12.83
C GLY A 380 27.58 -1.10 13.06
N GLY A 381 26.66 -0.47 12.31
CA GLY A 381 26.30 0.95 12.48
C GLY A 381 25.97 1.36 13.92
N PRO A 382 25.09 0.63 14.64
CA PRO A 382 24.80 0.91 16.05
C PRO A 382 26.03 0.85 16.96
N ILE A 383 26.99 -0.02 16.66
CA ILE A 383 28.24 -0.14 17.43
C ILE A 383 29.08 1.12 17.23
N LEU A 384 29.22 1.60 15.99
CA LEU A 384 29.96 2.84 15.69
C LEU A 384 29.33 4.06 16.35
N VAL A 385 28.01 4.17 16.33
CA VAL A 385 27.25 5.24 16.99
C VAL A 385 27.46 5.20 18.50
N SER A 386 27.35 4.02 19.11
CA SER A 386 27.56 3.83 20.55
C SER A 386 28.99 4.11 20.95
N LEU A 387 29.97 3.68 20.14
CA LEU A 387 31.39 3.96 20.36
C LEU A 387 31.64 5.46 20.37
N ALA A 388 31.22 6.19 19.33
CA ALA A 388 31.38 7.64 19.26
C ALA A 388 30.74 8.38 20.44
N SER A 389 29.50 8.01 20.80
CA SER A 389 28.79 8.61 21.92
C SER A 389 29.45 8.31 23.27
N PHE A 390 29.69 7.04 23.60
CA PHE A 390 30.19 6.65 24.93
C PHE A 390 31.67 6.98 25.13
N THR A 391 32.49 6.99 24.06
CA THR A 391 33.86 7.52 24.14
C THR A 391 33.85 9.01 24.46
N THR A 392 32.99 9.80 23.81
CA THR A 392 32.82 11.22 24.12
C THR A 392 32.33 11.41 25.56
N PHE A 393 31.38 10.59 26.01
CA PHE A 393 30.86 10.62 27.39
C PHE A 393 31.95 10.35 28.43
N ALA A 394 32.76 9.31 28.22
CA ALA A 394 33.88 8.96 29.10
C ALA A 394 35.01 10.01 29.05
N ALA A 395 35.31 10.57 27.88
CA ALA A 395 36.33 11.61 27.70
C ALA A 395 35.98 12.91 28.45
N LEU A 396 34.69 13.20 28.65
CA LEU A 396 34.22 14.31 29.48
C LEU A 396 34.27 14.01 30.98
N GLY A 397 34.75 12.82 31.39
CA GLY A 397 34.92 12.42 32.78
C GLY A 397 33.67 11.81 33.42
N PHE A 398 32.60 11.56 32.66
CA PHE A 398 31.40 10.92 33.20
C PHE A 398 31.55 9.40 33.31
N GLN A 399 30.91 8.82 34.32
CA GLN A 399 30.92 7.37 34.56
C GLN A 399 29.79 6.68 33.78
N LEU A 400 30.16 5.73 32.92
CA LEU A 400 29.21 4.98 32.12
C LEU A 400 28.56 3.86 32.95
N THR A 401 27.40 4.12 33.55
CA THR A 401 26.62 3.13 34.29
C THR A 401 25.64 2.38 33.39
N ALA A 402 25.08 1.26 33.86
CA ALA A 402 24.07 0.51 33.13
C ALA A 402 22.80 1.35 32.90
N ALA A 403 22.37 2.10 33.93
CA ALA A 403 21.24 3.04 33.84
C ALA A 403 21.42 4.16 32.81
N VAL A 404 22.65 4.46 32.37
CA VAL A 404 22.93 5.43 31.30
C VAL A 404 23.10 4.74 29.95
N ALA A 405 23.90 3.68 29.89
CA ALA A 405 24.30 3.03 28.65
C ALA A 405 23.12 2.33 27.93
N PHE A 406 22.31 1.56 28.66
CA PHE A 406 21.23 0.78 28.02
C PHE A 406 20.10 1.67 27.47
N PRO A 407 19.59 2.67 28.20
CA PRO A 407 18.59 3.58 27.64
C PRO A 407 19.13 4.40 26.47
N ALA A 408 20.38 4.87 26.53
CA ALA A 408 21.00 5.59 25.41
C ALA A 408 21.13 4.70 24.16
N LEU A 409 21.55 3.44 24.32
CA LEU A 409 21.62 2.47 23.22
C LEU A 409 20.24 2.21 22.60
N ALA A 410 19.21 2.06 23.44
CA ALA A 410 17.83 1.90 22.97
C ALA A 410 17.36 3.13 22.17
N LEU A 411 17.62 4.34 22.67
CA LEU A 411 17.27 5.60 21.99
C LEU A 411 18.01 5.75 20.65
N PHE A 412 19.31 5.43 20.57
CA PHE A 412 20.03 5.43 19.29
C PHE A 412 19.47 4.42 18.29
N ASN A 413 19.06 3.23 18.75
CA ASN A 413 18.42 2.24 17.88
C ASN A 413 17.07 2.74 17.32
N LEU A 414 16.26 3.42 18.15
CA LEU A 414 15.01 4.04 17.71
C LEU A 414 15.23 5.18 16.71
N LEU A 415 16.32 5.94 16.85
CA LEU A 415 16.65 7.08 15.99
C LEU A 415 16.96 6.68 14.55
N ARG A 416 17.43 5.46 14.35
CA ARG A 416 17.98 4.98 13.09
C ARG A 416 16.92 4.83 12.00
N PHE A 417 15.79 4.20 12.32
CA PHE A 417 14.71 3.96 11.35
C PHE A 417 14.16 5.26 10.72
N PRO A 418 13.75 6.30 11.48
CA PRO A 418 13.23 7.52 10.89
C PRO A 418 14.27 8.25 10.04
N ILE A 419 15.54 8.26 10.45
CA ILE A 419 16.63 8.88 9.68
C ILE A 419 16.88 8.16 8.36
N MET A 420 16.91 6.82 8.37
CA MET A 420 17.16 6.03 7.15
C MET A 420 15.98 6.04 6.18
N GLN A 421 14.74 6.06 6.69
CA GLN A 421 13.54 5.94 5.86
C GLN A 421 13.07 7.29 5.30
N MET A 422 13.30 8.41 5.99
CA MET A 422 12.79 9.72 5.56
C MET A 422 13.17 10.08 4.12
N PRO A 423 14.42 9.92 3.63
CA PRO A 423 14.77 10.26 2.25
C PRO A 423 14.00 9.45 1.21
N ASN A 424 13.77 8.16 1.49
CA ASN A 424 13.01 7.26 0.63
C ASN A 424 11.55 7.69 0.57
N GLN A 425 10.95 8.05 1.70
CA GLN A 425 9.56 8.49 1.74
C GLN A 425 9.36 9.86 1.07
N LEU A 426 10.33 10.77 1.19
CA LEU A 426 10.29 12.04 0.48
C LEU A 426 10.35 11.84 -1.03
N THR A 427 11.24 10.98 -1.50
CA THR A 427 11.35 10.60 -2.92
C THR A 427 10.04 9.99 -3.42
N ASN A 428 9.44 9.11 -2.63
CA ASN A 428 8.17 8.48 -2.95
C ASN A 428 7.02 9.49 -3.04
N LEU A 429 6.97 10.48 -2.14
CA LEU A 429 5.98 11.56 -2.18
C LEU A 429 6.13 12.41 -3.45
N ILE A 430 7.36 12.78 -3.81
CA ILE A 430 7.64 13.54 -5.04
C ILE A 430 7.15 12.75 -6.27
N ASN A 431 7.50 11.47 -6.34
CA ASN A 431 7.08 10.59 -7.42
C ASN A 431 5.55 10.40 -7.50
N ALA A 432 4.89 10.30 -6.35
CA ALA A 432 3.43 10.24 -6.27
C ALA A 432 2.78 11.55 -6.75
N GLY A 433 3.38 12.71 -6.46
CA GLY A 433 2.93 14.01 -6.96
C GLY A 433 3.00 14.13 -8.49
N VAL A 434 4.10 13.65 -9.10
CA VAL A 434 4.24 13.57 -10.56
C VAL A 434 3.20 12.62 -11.16
N GLY A 435 3.02 11.43 -10.56
CA GLY A 435 2.02 10.46 -10.99
C GLY A 435 0.60 11.01 -10.91
N LEU A 436 0.25 11.70 -9.81
CA LEU A 436 -1.03 12.35 -9.60
C LEU A 436 -1.31 13.38 -10.70
N THR A 437 -0.32 14.18 -11.05
CA THR A 437 -0.45 15.20 -12.10
C THR A 437 -0.76 14.55 -13.46
N ARG A 438 -0.07 13.47 -13.80
CA ARG A 438 -0.32 12.74 -15.06
C ARG A 438 -1.70 12.10 -15.11
N ILE A 439 -2.14 11.51 -14.00
CA ILE A 439 -3.49 10.95 -13.89
C ILE A 439 -4.54 12.05 -14.01
N GLN A 440 -4.36 13.17 -13.31
CA GLN A 440 -5.30 14.30 -13.38
C GLN A 440 -5.43 14.82 -14.82
N ASN A 441 -4.31 15.02 -15.53
CA ASN A 441 -4.34 15.44 -16.94
C ASN A 441 -5.09 14.44 -17.84
N PHE A 442 -4.97 13.14 -17.59
CA PHE A 442 -5.75 12.13 -18.32
C PHE A 442 -7.24 12.16 -17.98
N LEU A 443 -7.60 12.39 -16.71
CA LEU A 443 -8.99 12.55 -16.30
C LEU A 443 -9.64 13.83 -16.85
N ASP A 444 -8.83 14.84 -17.15
CA ASP A 444 -9.29 16.11 -17.72
C ASP A 444 -9.30 16.12 -19.26
N ALA A 445 -8.83 15.05 -19.91
CA ALA A 445 -8.86 14.95 -21.37
C ALA A 445 -10.30 14.83 -21.91
N ASP A 446 -10.51 15.28 -23.13
CA ASP A 446 -11.84 15.34 -23.74
C ASP A 446 -12.50 13.96 -23.82
N GLU A 447 -13.78 13.92 -23.44
CA GLU A 447 -14.65 12.75 -23.56
C GLU A 447 -15.44 12.82 -24.87
N MET A 448 -15.86 11.67 -25.37
CA MET A 448 -16.85 11.58 -26.44
C MET A 448 -18.19 12.10 -25.91
N ASP A 449 -18.87 12.91 -26.70
CA ASP A 449 -20.22 13.34 -26.37
C ASP A 449 -21.13 12.11 -26.26
N PRO A 450 -21.95 11.99 -25.20
CA PRO A 450 -22.93 10.94 -25.12
C PRO A 450 -23.92 11.10 -26.27
N LEU A 451 -23.94 10.12 -27.18
CA LEU A 451 -24.93 10.07 -28.24
C LEU A 451 -26.33 9.99 -27.61
N PRO A 452 -27.30 10.80 -28.05
CA PRO A 452 -28.68 10.63 -27.64
C PRO A 452 -29.14 9.22 -27.97
N LEU A 453 -29.73 8.52 -26.99
CA LEU A 453 -30.42 7.26 -27.27
C LEU A 453 -31.72 7.61 -28.01
N GLU A 454 -31.70 7.50 -29.33
CA GLU A 454 -32.91 7.57 -30.13
C GLU A 454 -33.76 6.32 -29.84
N ALA A 455 -35.08 6.52 -29.68
CA ALA A 455 -36.00 5.41 -29.51
C ALA A 455 -35.95 4.51 -30.75
N PRO A 456 -36.03 3.17 -30.61
CA PRO A 456 -36.04 2.28 -31.76
C PRO A 456 -37.22 2.62 -32.68
N GLY A 457 -36.91 2.87 -33.95
CA GLY A 457 -37.90 3.21 -34.97
C GLY A 457 -38.95 2.11 -35.18
N GLY A 458 -40.14 2.51 -35.61
CA GLY A 458 -41.24 1.61 -35.96
C GLY A 458 -40.93 0.73 -37.18
N ARG A 459 -41.71 -0.35 -37.35
CA ARG A 459 -41.59 -1.22 -38.54
C ARG A 459 -41.85 -0.42 -39.82
N GLY A 460 -40.84 -0.30 -40.68
CA GLY A 460 -40.91 0.41 -41.96
C GLY A 460 -40.29 1.81 -41.96
N GLU A 461 -39.78 2.28 -40.81
CA GLU A 461 -39.03 3.53 -40.70
C GLU A 461 -37.56 3.35 -41.10
N THR A 462 -36.92 4.46 -41.50
CA THR A 462 -35.50 4.49 -41.86
C THR A 462 -34.65 4.09 -40.66
N ALA A 463 -33.89 3.00 -40.78
CA ALA A 463 -33.08 2.46 -39.67
C ALA A 463 -31.85 3.33 -39.34
N ALA A 464 -31.31 4.05 -40.32
CA ALA A 464 -30.24 5.04 -40.14
C ALA A 464 -30.26 6.02 -41.32
N GLU A 465 -30.17 7.32 -41.03
CA GLU A 465 -30.04 8.38 -42.05
C GLU A 465 -28.86 9.27 -41.68
N ILE A 466 -28.02 9.61 -42.67
CA ILE A 466 -26.93 10.58 -42.51
C ILE A 466 -27.10 11.64 -43.60
N SER A 467 -27.45 12.86 -43.21
CA SER A 467 -27.60 14.00 -44.12
C SER A 467 -26.55 15.07 -43.81
N ASN A 468 -25.80 15.50 -44.82
CA ASN A 468 -24.75 16.54 -44.72
C ASN A 468 -23.68 16.31 -43.63
N GLY A 469 -23.39 15.06 -43.27
CA GLY A 469 -22.38 14.73 -42.26
C GLY A 469 -20.95 14.95 -42.76
N THR A 470 -20.15 15.74 -42.03
CA THR A 470 -18.70 15.88 -42.26
C THR A 470 -17.96 15.45 -41.00
N PHE A 471 -17.00 14.54 -41.13
CA PHE A 471 -16.31 13.91 -40.00
C PHE A 471 -14.80 13.96 -40.20
N PHE A 472 -14.07 14.26 -39.13
CA PHE A 472 -12.61 14.27 -39.11
C PHE A 472 -12.09 13.50 -37.89
N TRP A 473 -10.92 12.90 -38.03
CA TRP A 473 -10.26 12.18 -36.93
C TRP A 473 -9.50 13.11 -35.98
N GLU A 474 -9.11 14.30 -36.44
CA GLU A 474 -8.35 15.29 -35.67
C GLU A 474 -9.16 16.57 -35.49
N SER A 475 -9.10 17.14 -34.28
CA SER A 475 -9.71 18.43 -33.97
C SER A 475 -8.92 19.58 -34.62
N GLY A 476 -9.63 20.54 -35.24
CA GLY A 476 -9.04 21.78 -35.76
C GLY A 476 -8.81 21.87 -37.28
N TRP A 477 -9.41 20.97 -38.07
CA TRP A 477 -9.44 21.14 -39.53
C TRP A 477 -10.32 22.35 -39.92
N PRO A 478 -9.80 23.31 -40.71
CA PRO A 478 -10.58 24.47 -41.12
C PRO A 478 -11.67 24.03 -42.10
N ILE A 479 -12.91 24.44 -41.81
CA ILE A 479 -14.04 24.38 -42.74
C ILE A 479 -14.14 25.72 -43.45
#